data_AF-A0A7Y6PM30-F1
#
_entry.id   AF-A0A7Y6PM30-F1
#
_cell.length_a   1.000
_cell.length_b   1.000
_cell.length_c   1.000
_cell.angle_alpha   90.00
_cell.angle_beta   90.00
_cell.angle_gamma   90.00
#
_symmetry.space_group_name_H-M   'P 1'
#
loop_
_entity.id
_entity.type
_entity.pdbx_description
1 polymer ?
#
loop_
_entity_poly.entity_id
_entity_poly.type
_entity_poly.pdbx_seq_one_letter_code
_entity_poly.pdbx_strand_id
1 'polypeptide(L)'
;MTIAALVLAAGGSRRLGQPKQLLPIGGEPLVRRIAERASAACDATCVVIGAGADEVTRALAGLAVSTVHAPEWREGMAASLRLGVAWAS
;
A
#
# COMPACT_ATOMS: atom_id res chain seq x y z
N MET A 1 -5.45 15.45 -17.86
CA MET A 1 -5.92 14.08 -17.58
C MET A 1 -5.17 13.63 -16.34
N THR A 2 -5.86 13.32 -15.25
CA THR A 2 -5.24 12.96 -13.97
C THR A 2 -5.07 11.45 -13.88
N ILE A 3 -3.89 10.98 -13.49
CA ILE A 3 -3.57 9.56 -13.32
C ILE A 3 -3.35 9.28 -11.84
N ALA A 4 -4.16 8.37 -11.28
CA ALA A 4 -4.04 7.91 -9.90
C ALA A 4 -3.39 6.52 -9.83
N ALA A 5 -2.48 6.33 -8.88
CA ALA A 5 -1.86 5.05 -8.58
C ALA A 5 -2.46 4.42 -7.31
N LEU A 6 -2.75 3.11 -7.40
CA LEU A 6 -3.17 2.28 -6.27
C LEU A 6 -2.10 1.22 -5.98
N VAL A 7 -1.51 1.30 -4.79
CA VAL A 7 -0.54 0.31 -4.29
C VAL A 7 -1.27 -0.63 -3.33
N LEU A 8 -1.54 -1.86 -3.77
CA LEU A 8 -2.22 -2.87 -2.96
C LEU A 8 -1.24 -3.54 -1.99
N ALA A 9 -1.23 -3.08 -0.75
CA ALA A 9 -0.31 -3.50 0.31
C ALA A 9 -1.02 -4.10 1.54
N ALA A 10 -2.28 -4.53 1.41
CA ALA A 10 -3.07 -4.97 2.57
C ALA A 10 -2.84 -6.43 3.03
N GLY A 11 -2.23 -7.28 2.20
CA GLY A 11 -2.15 -8.72 2.46
C GLY A 11 -1.05 -9.16 3.44
N GLY A 12 -1.35 -10.11 4.33
CA GLY A 12 -0.41 -10.60 5.35
C GLY A 12 0.72 -11.54 4.89
N SER A 13 0.87 -11.80 3.59
CA SER A 13 2.01 -12.55 3.02
C SER A 13 2.28 -13.92 3.69
N ARG A 14 1.22 -14.67 3.98
CA ARG A 14 1.22 -15.91 4.80
C ARG A 14 2.34 -16.91 4.52
N ARG A 15 2.73 -17.11 3.25
CA ARG A 15 3.81 -18.04 2.86
C ARG A 15 5.20 -17.58 3.33
N LEU A 16 5.42 -16.28 3.47
CA LEU A 16 6.68 -15.69 3.92
C LEU A 16 6.80 -15.60 5.45
N GLY A 17 5.73 -15.90 6.20
CA GLY A 17 5.70 -15.80 7.66
C GLY A 17 5.66 -14.37 8.24
N GLN A 18 5.86 -13.35 7.39
CA GLN A 18 5.82 -11.93 7.74
C GLN A 18 5.27 -11.07 6.60
N PRO A 19 4.73 -9.86 6.86
CA PRO A 19 4.25 -8.95 5.82
C PRO A 19 5.37 -8.57 4.84
N LYS A 20 5.26 -8.97 3.57
CA LYS A 20 6.26 -8.67 2.51
C LYS A 20 6.51 -7.18 2.31
N GLN A 21 5.53 -6.36 2.67
CA GLN A 21 5.53 -4.91 2.59
C GLN A 21 6.71 -4.28 3.35
N LEU A 22 7.10 -4.90 4.46
CA LEU A 22 8.14 -4.42 5.35
C LEU A 22 9.52 -5.04 5.06
N LEU A 23 9.60 -5.97 4.09
CA LEU A 23 10.86 -6.57 3.72
C LEU A 23 11.81 -5.50 3.17
N PRO A 24 13.05 -5.40 3.67
CA PRO A 24 14.00 -4.44 3.18
C PRO A 24 14.55 -4.87 1.81
N ILE A 25 14.51 -3.97 0.83
CA ILE A 25 15.13 -4.15 -0.49
C ILE A 25 16.15 -3.03 -0.69
N GLY A 26 17.42 -3.35 -0.42
CA GLY A 26 18.49 -2.35 -0.42
C GLY A 26 18.42 -1.38 0.75
N GLY A 27 17.98 -1.86 1.93
CA GLY A 27 17.88 -1.05 3.16
C GLY A 27 16.56 -0.33 3.37
N GLU A 28 15.67 -0.33 2.37
CA GLU A 28 14.38 0.36 2.42
C GLU A 28 13.20 -0.64 2.40
N PRO A 29 12.13 -0.43 3.21
CA PRO A 29 10.92 -1.24 3.13
C PRO A 29 10.32 -1.25 1.72
N LEU A 30 9.99 -2.44 1.21
CA LEU A 30 9.42 -2.61 -0.13
C LEU A 30 8.22 -1.69 -0.41
N VAL A 31 7.32 -1.54 0.57
CA VAL A 31 6.13 -0.69 0.42
C VAL A 31 6.48 0.79 0.26
N ARG A 32 7.51 1.27 0.97
CA ARG A 32 7.99 2.65 0.87
C ARG A 32 8.57 2.93 -0.50
N ARG A 33 9.46 2.04 -0.96
CA ARG A 33 10.09 2.12 -2.28
C ARG A 33 9.07 2.14 -3.42
N ILE A 34 8.01 1.34 -3.34
CA ILE A 34 6.95 1.33 -4.36
C ILE A 34 6.10 2.60 -4.28
N ALA A 35 5.71 3.03 -3.08
CA ALA A 35 4.88 4.21 -2.88
C ALA A 35 5.59 5.49 -3.35
N GLU A 36 6.88 5.63 -3.05
CA GLU A 36 7.70 6.76 -3.52
C GLU A 36 7.73 6.81 -5.05
N ARG A 37 8.05 5.69 -5.70
CA ARG A 37 8.07 5.59 -7.18
C ARG A 37 6.71 5.89 -7.80
N ALA A 38 5.63 5.41 -7.20
CA ALA A 38 4.28 5.68 -7.69
C ALA A 38 3.93 7.18 -7.55
N SER A 39 4.25 7.80 -6.41
CA SER A 39 4.01 9.23 -6.18
C SER A 39 4.83 10.14 -7.10
N ALA A 40 5.99 9.69 -7.56
CA ALA A 40 6.80 10.43 -8.53
C ALA A 40 6.27 10.31 -9.98
N ALA A 41 5.44 9.31 -10.27
CA ALA A 41 5.00 8.98 -11.63
C ALA A 41 3.51 9.26 -11.88
N CYS A 42 2.73 9.57 -10.83
CA CYS A 42 1.28 9.75 -10.89
C CYS A 42 0.88 10.99 -10.07
N ASP A 43 -0.22 11.64 -10.46
CA ASP A 43 -0.71 12.87 -9.82
C ASP A 43 -1.23 12.63 -8.40
N ALA A 44 -1.73 11.41 -8.14
CA ALA A 44 -2.19 10.99 -6.82
C ALA A 44 -1.81 9.53 -6.57
N THR A 45 -1.42 9.21 -5.35
CA THR A 45 -1.07 7.84 -4.95
C THR A 45 -1.77 7.47 -3.65
N CYS A 46 -2.39 6.29 -3.64
CA CYS A 46 -2.93 5.68 -2.44
C CYS A 46 -2.33 4.30 -2.20
N VAL A 47 -1.97 4.03 -0.95
CA VAL A 47 -1.55 2.72 -0.48
C VAL A 47 -2.69 2.09 0.32
N VAL A 48 -3.21 0.97 -0.18
CA VAL A 48 -4.23 0.20 0.56
C VAL A 48 -3.50 -0.71 1.55
N ILE A 49 -3.74 -0.51 2.84
CA ILE A 49 -3.06 -1.20 3.95
C ILE A 49 -4.02 -2.15 4.68
N GLY A 50 -3.48 -3.10 5.45
CA GLY A 50 -4.28 -4.15 6.10
C GLY A 50 -3.46 -4.86 7.17
N ALA A 51 -2.98 -6.07 6.88
CA ALA A 51 -2.06 -6.76 7.78
C ALA A 51 -0.81 -5.91 8.07
N GLY A 52 -0.55 -5.61 9.35
CA GLY A 52 0.56 -4.74 9.77
C GLY A 52 0.34 -3.27 9.40
N ALA A 53 -0.91 -2.79 9.42
CA ALA A 53 -1.27 -1.42 9.04
C ALA A 53 -0.43 -0.36 9.75
N ASP A 54 -0.17 -0.52 11.04
CA ASP A 54 0.59 0.46 11.83
C ASP A 54 2.05 0.51 11.38
N GLU A 55 2.70 -0.64 11.21
CA GLU A 55 4.07 -0.73 10.70
C GLU A 55 4.20 -0.16 9.29
N VAL A 56 3.23 -0.49 8.42
CA VAL A 56 3.22 -0.01 7.03
C VAL A 56 3.01 1.50 6.99
N THR A 57 2.12 2.04 7.82
CA THR A 57 1.88 3.49 7.94
C THR A 57 3.16 4.20 8.40
N ARG A 58 3.87 3.65 9.40
CA ARG A 58 5.17 4.18 9.82
C ARG A 58 6.20 4.14 8.69
N ALA A 59 6.26 3.06 7.92
CA ALA A 59 7.18 2.94 6.79
C ALA A 59 6.91 3.97 5.68
N LEU A 60 5.66 4.43 5.54
CA LEU A 60 5.24 5.43 4.56
C LEU A 60 5.37 6.88 5.05
N ALA A 61 5.72 7.11 6.31
CA ALA A 61 5.80 8.45 6.89
C ALA A 61 6.70 9.38 6.06
N GLY A 62 6.22 10.60 5.81
CA GLY A 62 6.92 11.62 5.04
C GLY A 62 6.79 11.50 3.51
N LEU A 63 6.10 10.48 2.99
CA LEU A 63 5.76 10.42 1.56
C LEU A 63 4.43 11.15 1.30
N ALA A 64 4.32 11.78 0.13
CA ALA A 64 3.08 12.43 -0.34
C ALA A 64 2.08 11.40 -0.89
N VAL A 65 1.61 10.49 -0.03
CA VAL A 65 0.67 9.42 -0.38
C VAL A 65 -0.50 9.36 0.60
N SER A 66 -1.67 8.97 0.10
CA SER A 66 -2.82 8.61 0.93
C SER A 66 -2.72 7.16 1.39
N THR A 67 -3.40 6.84 2.50
CA THR A 67 -3.58 5.45 2.94
C THR A 67 -5.05 5.13 3.13
N VAL A 68 -5.45 3.90 2.76
CA VAL A 68 -6.80 3.37 2.99
C VAL A 68 -6.67 2.04 3.70
N HIS A 69 -7.32 1.91 4.85
CA HIS A 69 -7.31 0.66 5.61
C HIS A 69 -8.39 -0.30 5.09
N ALA A 70 -7.97 -1.50 4.69
CA ALA A 70 -8.83 -2.60 4.28
C ALA A 70 -8.94 -3.63 5.43
N PRO A 71 -9.90 -3.49 6.36
CA PRO A 71 -10.06 -4.42 7.48
C PRO A 71 -10.37 -5.85 7.02
N GLU A 72 -11.09 -5.97 5.89
CA GLU A 72 -11.52 -7.21 5.26
C GLU A 72 -10.49 -7.78 4.27
N TRP A 73 -9.21 -7.39 4.36
CA TRP A 73 -8.15 -7.83 3.44
C TRP A 73 -8.06 -9.37 3.28
N ARG A 74 -8.55 -10.12 4.27
CA ARG A 74 -8.61 -11.59 4.26
C ARG A 74 -9.57 -12.17 3.22
N GLU A 75 -10.55 -11.40 2.74
CA GLU A 75 -11.46 -11.80 1.66
C GLU A 75 -10.78 -11.83 0.29
N GLY A 76 -9.56 -11.29 0.19
CA GLY A 76 -8.72 -11.31 -1.00
C GLY A 76 -8.57 -9.95 -1.65
N MET A 77 -7.87 -9.94 -2.79
CA MET A 77 -7.44 -8.70 -3.45
C MET A 77 -8.61 -7.82 -3.92
N ALA A 78 -9.75 -8.43 -4.30
CA ALA A 78 -10.92 -7.70 -4.77
C ALA A 78 -11.50 -6.75 -3.72
N ALA A 79 -11.49 -7.12 -2.44
CA ALA A 79 -11.95 -6.26 -1.35
C ALA A 79 -11.04 -5.02 -1.20
N SER A 80 -9.71 -5.21 -1.25
CA SER A 80 -8.75 -4.11 -1.23
C SER A 80 -8.86 -3.20 -2.47
N LEU A 81 -9.11 -3.79 -3.64
CA LEU A 81 -9.24 -3.04 -4.88
C LEU A 81 -10.48 -2.13 -4.88
N ARG A 82 -11.64 -2.62 -4.42
CA ARG A 82 -12.87 -1.81 -4.31
C ARG A 82 -12.66 -0.57 -3.46
N LEU A 83 -11.99 -0.72 -2.30
CA LEU A 83 -11.67 0.40 -1.42
C LEU A 83 -10.71 1.40 -2.08
N GLY A 84 -9.68 0.91 -2.78
CA GLY A 84 -8.75 1.77 -3.51
C GLY A 84 -9.42 2.54 -4.66
N VAL A 85 -10.30 1.89 -5.41
CA VAL A 85 -11.06 2.54 -6.50
C VAL A 85 -12.01 3.60 -5.96
N ALA A 86 -12.67 3.34 -4.84
CA ALA A 86 -13.55 4.31 -4.18
C ALA A 86 -12.80 5.57 -3.70
N TRP A 87 -11.52 5.45 -3.35
CA TRP A 87 -10.67 6.60 -3.02
C TRP A 87 -10.31 7.46 -4.24
N ALA A 88 -10.19 6.84 -5.42
CA ALA A 88 -9.81 7.53 -6.66
C ALA A 88 -11.00 8.13 -7.43
N SER A 89 -12.23 7.90 -6.94
CA SER A 89 -13.48 8.38 -7.52
C SER A 89 -13.86 9.74 -6.95
#